data_AF-A0A225DDY2-F1
#
_entry.id   AF-A0A225DDY2-F1
#
_cell.length_a   1.000
_cell.length_b   1.000
_cell.length_c   1.000
_cell.angle_alpha   90.00
_cell.angle_beta   90.00
_cell.angle_gamma   90.00
#
_symmetry.space_group_name_H-M   'P 1'
#
loop_
_entity.id
_entity.type
_entity.pdbx_description
1 polymer ?
#
loop_
_entity_poly.entity_id
_entity_poly.type
_entity_poly.pdbx_seq_one_letter_code
_entity_poly.pdbx_strand_id
1 'polypeptide(L)'
;MPPMSANSLTRRLLTRALRGSKVATIRTAAPGLVGRPIEELEPRAVPATFAVVGSQLNLTLNTANESVAIVSAGSTYSLSLTGDTWSGTDVTGSDTGNGTSTLTVTAGVFTSGIDLQDAAAPAVAVNFNDSGANTYSDSIGVSLRNAAAAGVTFTGATTFTGSAALSAATTQGIAVNSGATVGTAAGDLTLAGNQQTPVSTGNFAGVAVSGTVSTAAGDILIQGQGGIGSAAGDPGVAVFGTVSAGGTGTVTITGTGGAGGGLLNYGVGITGSVTSGGGAISVTGTGTGNSEAVADAGTISTGTTDAPVTITADSLTFTVPFLSTGTINSGAGITTIQPRTPGTLINLGGAEALTGSPLTLGLPFADLAQITAGTLAIGNGTSGNLTVSAAVNLAANPTPISALALATAGTLTVSQPIAATGPGGSVTLTAGQSVDVAANVTGGGGGVQITGKGLAAVDSIGVTVETGAMVTTTDSGAVTVTGTGGAGSGFVDVGVDVSGTVTSGGTGTVMITGTGGAGSGNADYGVYVDGTITSGGTGAVSVTGIGGAGTGDAEVGVLVVGTITSGGSGAVSVTGIGGTGGGRSITGSWTWGLLPPRRPPLRSPSPPIAWR
;
A
#
# COMPACT_ATOMS: atom_id res chain seq x y z
N MET A 1 1.81 45.92 -13.94
CA MET A 1 1.04 46.97 -14.64
C MET A 1 -0.09 46.33 -15.43
N PRO A 2 -1.36 46.55 -15.09
CA PRO A 2 -2.50 46.48 -16.02
C PRO A 2 -2.75 47.89 -16.65
N PRO A 3 -3.78 48.17 -17.48
CA PRO A 3 -4.78 47.31 -18.14
C PRO A 3 -4.92 47.52 -19.69
N MET A 4 -5.85 46.77 -20.29
CA MET A 4 -6.38 46.87 -21.66
C MET A 4 -7.14 48.19 -21.95
N SER A 5 -7.21 48.60 -23.22
CA SER A 5 -8.34 49.35 -23.83
C SER A 5 -8.30 49.32 -25.37
N ALA A 6 -9.47 49.51 -25.97
CA ALA A 6 -9.96 49.10 -27.28
C ALA A 6 -9.85 50.14 -28.43
N ASN A 7 -10.25 49.67 -29.63
CA ASN A 7 -10.99 50.35 -30.72
C ASN A 7 -10.28 50.71 -32.04
N SER A 8 -10.71 50.07 -33.14
CA SER A 8 -11.57 50.64 -34.22
C SER A 8 -11.42 49.80 -35.51
N LEU A 9 -12.42 49.06 -35.99
CA LEU A 9 -13.57 49.49 -36.80
C LEU A 9 -13.21 50.38 -38.01
N THR A 10 -13.10 49.78 -39.20
CA THR A 10 -13.35 50.47 -40.48
C THR A 10 -14.42 49.72 -41.27
N ARG A 11 -15.37 50.51 -41.78
CA ARG A 11 -16.71 50.13 -42.25
C ARG A 11 -16.90 50.71 -43.66
N ARG A 12 -17.62 49.95 -44.51
CA ARG A 12 -18.46 50.35 -45.69
C ARG A 12 -17.73 50.66 -47.02
N LEU A 13 -17.98 49.88 -48.10
CA LEU A 13 -19.15 49.86 -49.03
C LEU A 13 -19.17 51.15 -49.88
N LEU A 14 -19.33 51.20 -51.22
CA LEU A 14 -19.98 50.36 -52.24
C LEU A 14 -19.60 50.95 -53.63
N THR A 15 -19.73 50.19 -54.74
CA THR A 15 -20.36 50.54 -56.06
C THR A 15 -19.73 49.69 -57.18
N ARG A 16 -20.39 49.09 -58.20
CA ARG A 16 -21.68 48.41 -58.51
C ARG A 16 -21.61 48.10 -60.04
N ALA A 17 -22.30 47.05 -60.51
CA ALA A 17 -22.84 46.82 -61.88
C ALA A 17 -21.90 46.22 -62.97
N LEU A 18 -22.29 45.31 -63.89
CA LEU A 18 -23.48 44.46 -64.15
C LEU A 18 -23.25 43.61 -65.44
N ARG A 19 -23.92 42.43 -65.54
CA ARG A 19 -24.31 41.61 -66.74
C ARG A 19 -23.25 40.66 -67.38
N GLY A 20 -23.59 39.43 -67.83
CA GLY A 20 -24.89 38.77 -68.02
C GLY A 20 -24.84 37.24 -68.33
N SER A 21 -26.06 36.71 -68.50
CA SER A 21 -26.63 35.33 -68.46
C SER A 21 -26.22 34.29 -69.53
N LYS A 22 -26.22 32.98 -69.17
CA LYS A 22 -27.08 31.87 -69.72
C LYS A 22 -26.52 30.46 -69.44
N VAL A 23 -27.25 29.58 -68.72
CA VAL A 23 -27.17 28.09 -68.80
C VAL A 23 -28.54 27.52 -68.34
N ALA A 24 -29.43 27.15 -69.27
CA ALA A 24 -29.75 25.80 -69.82
C ALA A 24 -30.64 24.91 -68.92
N THR A 25 -31.81 24.56 -69.46
CA THR A 25 -33.01 23.93 -68.87
C THR A 25 -32.85 22.44 -68.56
N ILE A 26 -33.32 22.03 -67.38
CA ILE A 26 -33.42 20.64 -66.90
C ILE A 26 -34.55 19.91 -67.65
N ARG A 27 -34.28 18.70 -68.17
CA ARG A 27 -35.30 17.76 -68.65
C ARG A 27 -35.56 16.71 -67.57
N THR A 28 -36.82 16.56 -67.19
CA THR A 28 -37.34 15.58 -66.24
C THR A 28 -37.41 14.17 -66.86
N ALA A 29 -37.01 13.15 -66.10
CA ALA A 29 -37.09 11.74 -66.47
C ALA A 29 -38.42 11.11 -65.98
N ALA A 30 -38.89 10.12 -66.73
CA ALA A 30 -40.17 9.42 -66.60
C ALA A 30 -40.27 8.51 -65.35
N PRO A 31 -41.49 8.17 -64.88
CA PRO A 31 -41.70 7.32 -63.71
C PRO A 31 -41.69 5.82 -64.09
N GLY A 32 -40.85 5.03 -63.42
CA GLY A 32 -40.78 3.58 -63.62
C GLY A 32 -40.51 2.83 -62.31
N LEU A 33 -41.48 2.01 -61.92
CA LEU A 33 -41.46 0.92 -60.92
C LEU A 33 -41.11 1.29 -59.46
N VAL A 34 -42.16 1.39 -58.65
CA VAL A 34 -42.11 1.31 -57.18
C VAL A 34 -41.59 -0.08 -56.80
N GLY A 35 -40.31 -0.17 -56.45
CA GLY A 35 -39.79 -1.28 -55.67
C GLY A 35 -40.55 -1.35 -54.35
N ARG A 36 -41.03 -2.54 -53.98
CA ARG A 36 -41.61 -2.79 -52.65
C ARG A 36 -40.60 -2.31 -51.60
N PRO A 37 -41.03 -1.67 -50.51
CA PRO A 37 -40.11 -1.37 -49.42
C PRO A 37 -39.47 -2.69 -49.00
N ILE A 38 -38.15 -2.73 -49.03
CA ILE A 38 -37.40 -3.74 -48.30
C ILE A 38 -37.76 -3.45 -46.85
N GLU A 39 -38.62 -4.27 -46.25
CA GLU A 39 -38.76 -4.29 -44.80
C GLU A 39 -37.36 -4.48 -44.26
N GLU A 40 -36.84 -3.42 -43.65
CA GLU A 40 -35.61 -3.48 -42.87
C GLU A 40 -35.86 -4.61 -41.86
N LEU A 41 -35.07 -5.69 -41.96
CA LEU A 41 -35.15 -6.81 -41.04
C LEU A 41 -35.13 -6.21 -39.64
N GLU A 42 -36.24 -6.29 -38.93
CA GLU A 42 -36.27 -5.87 -37.53
C GLU A 42 -35.10 -6.57 -36.85
N PRO A 43 -34.24 -5.84 -36.13
CA PRO A 43 -33.16 -6.48 -35.39
C PRO A 43 -33.82 -7.48 -34.45
N ARG A 44 -33.67 -8.77 -34.77
CA ARG A 44 -34.11 -9.84 -33.89
C ARG A 44 -33.25 -9.73 -32.64
N ALA A 45 -33.82 -9.15 -31.59
CA ALA A 45 -33.25 -9.27 -30.25
C ALA A 45 -33.08 -10.78 -30.01
N VAL A 46 -31.83 -11.21 -29.85
CA VAL A 46 -31.53 -12.60 -29.54
C VAL A 46 -31.85 -12.75 -28.06
N PRO A 47 -32.74 -13.69 -27.67
CA PRO A 47 -33.07 -13.88 -26.26
C PRO A 47 -31.85 -14.21 -25.43
N ALA A 48 -31.91 -14.02 -24.10
CA ALA A 48 -30.92 -14.57 -23.19
C ALA A 48 -30.75 -16.08 -23.40
N THR A 49 -29.52 -16.57 -23.37
CA THR A 49 -29.21 -17.98 -23.68
C THR A 49 -28.63 -18.73 -22.50
N PHE A 50 -28.87 -20.04 -22.47
CA PHE A 50 -28.20 -20.96 -21.55
C PHE A 50 -27.72 -22.22 -22.27
N ALA A 51 -26.58 -22.77 -21.83
CA ALA A 51 -26.03 -24.00 -22.36
C ALA A 51 -25.20 -24.75 -21.32
N VAL A 52 -25.41 -26.06 -21.22
CA VAL A 52 -24.56 -26.94 -20.41
C VAL A 52 -23.39 -27.45 -21.26
N VAL A 53 -22.17 -27.22 -20.78
CA VAL A 53 -20.93 -27.71 -21.42
C VAL A 53 -20.15 -28.52 -20.40
N GLY A 54 -20.22 -29.85 -20.50
CA GLY A 54 -19.65 -30.73 -19.48
C GLY A 54 -20.35 -30.52 -18.13
N SER A 55 -19.60 -30.10 -17.12
CA SER A 55 -20.08 -29.77 -15.77
C SER A 55 -20.18 -28.27 -15.50
N GLN A 56 -20.21 -27.44 -16.56
CA GLN A 56 -20.38 -25.99 -16.47
C GLN A 56 -21.71 -25.56 -17.10
N LEU A 57 -22.41 -24.62 -16.45
CA LEU A 57 -23.56 -23.93 -17.04
C LEU A 57 -23.13 -22.55 -17.52
N ASN A 58 -23.27 -22.28 -18.81
CA ASN A 58 -23.01 -20.98 -19.40
C ASN A 58 -24.32 -20.23 -19.63
N LEU A 59 -24.37 -18.98 -19.20
CA LEU A 59 -25.51 -18.09 -19.29
C LEU A 59 -25.06 -16.80 -19.99
N THR A 60 -25.84 -16.31 -20.93
CA THR A 60 -25.55 -15.05 -21.63
C THR A 60 -26.78 -14.17 -21.69
N LEU A 61 -26.67 -12.98 -21.11
CA LEU A 61 -27.71 -11.95 -21.14
C LEU A 61 -27.52 -11.12 -22.42
N ASN A 62 -28.53 -11.13 -23.29
CA ASN A 62 -28.42 -10.67 -24.67
C ASN A 62 -29.36 -9.50 -25.00
N THR A 63 -30.25 -9.14 -24.09
CA THR A 63 -31.27 -8.12 -24.31
C THR A 63 -30.97 -6.84 -23.53
N ALA A 64 -31.18 -5.69 -24.17
CA ALA A 64 -30.92 -4.39 -23.53
C ALA A 64 -31.86 -4.16 -22.33
N ASN A 65 -31.33 -3.61 -21.24
CA ASN A 65 -32.06 -3.37 -19.98
C ASN A 65 -32.56 -4.66 -19.30
N GLU A 66 -32.04 -5.81 -19.70
CA GLU A 66 -32.37 -7.09 -19.08
C GLU A 66 -31.71 -7.20 -17.70
N SER A 67 -32.44 -7.73 -16.73
CA SER A 67 -31.89 -8.07 -15.42
C SER A 67 -32.22 -9.51 -15.07
N VAL A 68 -31.24 -10.25 -14.58
CA VAL A 68 -31.46 -11.58 -14.00
C VAL A 68 -31.49 -11.46 -12.48
N ALA A 69 -32.57 -11.96 -11.89
CA ALA A 69 -32.72 -12.14 -10.45
C ALA A 69 -32.37 -13.59 -10.08
N ILE A 70 -31.43 -13.77 -9.16
CA ILE A 70 -30.94 -15.07 -8.71
C ILE A 70 -31.39 -15.31 -7.27
N VAL A 71 -32.03 -16.45 -7.01
CA VAL A 71 -32.45 -16.89 -5.66
C VAL A 71 -32.16 -18.38 -5.51
N SER A 72 -31.54 -18.79 -4.40
CA SER A 72 -31.45 -20.21 -4.02
C SER A 72 -32.69 -20.65 -3.24
N ALA A 73 -33.27 -21.78 -3.65
CA ALA A 73 -34.29 -22.53 -2.93
C ALA A 73 -33.70 -23.76 -2.20
N GLY A 74 -32.37 -23.85 -2.09
CA GLY A 74 -31.65 -24.94 -1.43
C GLY A 74 -31.29 -26.07 -2.40
N SER A 75 -32.28 -26.75 -2.96
CA SER A 75 -32.07 -27.83 -3.94
C SER A 75 -32.00 -27.33 -5.39
N THR A 76 -32.45 -26.11 -5.64
CA THR A 76 -32.46 -25.48 -6.97
C THR A 76 -32.17 -23.99 -6.86
N TYR A 77 -31.74 -23.38 -7.95
CA TYR A 77 -31.61 -21.94 -8.12
C TYR A 77 -32.65 -21.46 -9.13
N SER A 78 -33.30 -20.33 -8.84
CA SER A 78 -34.21 -19.64 -9.76
C SER A 78 -33.48 -18.45 -10.36
N LEU A 79 -33.35 -18.43 -11.68
CA LEU A 79 -32.77 -17.31 -12.44
C LEU A 79 -33.87 -16.67 -13.29
N SER A 80 -34.45 -15.58 -12.81
CA SER A 80 -35.64 -14.94 -13.39
C SER A 80 -35.28 -13.65 -14.13
N LEU A 81 -35.69 -13.55 -15.40
CA LEU A 81 -35.49 -12.39 -16.27
C LEU A 81 -36.65 -11.41 -16.15
N THR A 82 -36.38 -10.10 -16.22
CA THR A 82 -37.38 -9.03 -16.08
C THR A 82 -38.14 -8.68 -17.37
N GLY A 83 -37.74 -9.19 -18.53
CA GLY A 83 -38.36 -8.79 -19.81
C GLY A 83 -38.03 -9.68 -21.01
N ASP A 84 -37.47 -10.87 -20.80
CA ASP A 84 -37.07 -11.80 -21.85
C ASP A 84 -37.34 -13.25 -21.41
N THR A 85 -37.02 -14.21 -22.28
CA THR A 85 -37.08 -15.64 -22.03
C THR A 85 -35.74 -16.29 -22.27
N TRP A 86 -35.41 -17.28 -21.45
CA TRP A 86 -34.24 -18.12 -21.66
C TRP A 86 -34.39 -18.99 -22.91
N SER A 87 -33.34 -19.06 -23.72
CA SER A 87 -33.26 -19.88 -24.93
C SER A 87 -32.08 -20.85 -24.82
N GLY A 88 -32.34 -22.15 -24.94
CA GLY A 88 -31.32 -23.16 -24.75
C GLY A 88 -31.85 -24.57 -24.96
N THR A 89 -31.13 -25.56 -24.44
CA THR A 89 -31.59 -26.95 -24.39
C THR A 89 -31.65 -27.37 -22.94
N ASP A 90 -32.85 -27.64 -22.44
CA ASP A 90 -33.04 -28.18 -21.09
C ASP A 90 -32.31 -29.52 -20.98
N VAL A 91 -31.52 -29.69 -19.93
CA VAL A 91 -30.85 -30.97 -19.64
C VAL A 91 -31.47 -31.61 -18.40
N THR A 92 -31.99 -32.83 -18.58
CA THR A 92 -32.73 -33.53 -17.52
C THR A 92 -31.84 -33.76 -16.29
N GLY A 93 -32.29 -33.28 -15.14
CA GLY A 93 -31.57 -33.40 -13.87
C GLY A 93 -30.54 -32.30 -13.61
N SER A 94 -30.36 -31.35 -14.53
CA SER A 94 -29.49 -30.19 -14.34
C SER A 94 -30.26 -28.87 -14.44
N ASP A 95 -31.13 -28.69 -15.42
CA ASP A 95 -31.81 -27.41 -15.65
C ASP A 95 -33.14 -27.57 -16.41
N THR A 96 -34.03 -26.60 -16.23
CA THR A 96 -35.29 -26.48 -16.98
C THR A 96 -35.74 -25.04 -17.03
N GLY A 97 -36.15 -24.57 -18.20
CA GLY A 97 -36.69 -23.21 -18.35
C GLY A 97 -36.65 -22.66 -19.78
N ASN A 98 -36.31 -23.47 -20.79
CA ASN A 98 -36.29 -23.05 -22.17
C ASN A 98 -37.65 -22.46 -22.63
N GLY A 99 -37.61 -21.29 -23.23
CA GLY A 99 -38.79 -20.53 -23.66
C GLY A 99 -39.56 -19.85 -22.53
N THR A 100 -39.03 -19.82 -21.31
CA THR A 100 -39.67 -19.18 -20.14
C THR A 100 -38.80 -18.07 -19.59
N SER A 101 -39.37 -17.15 -18.79
CA SER A 101 -38.60 -16.09 -18.13
C SER A 101 -37.79 -16.57 -16.93
N THR A 102 -37.93 -17.84 -16.51
CA THR A 102 -37.22 -18.36 -15.33
C THR A 102 -36.53 -19.67 -15.65
N LEU A 103 -35.20 -19.69 -15.52
CA LEU A 103 -34.40 -20.90 -15.57
C LEU A 103 -34.29 -21.47 -14.16
N THR A 104 -34.75 -22.71 -13.98
CA THR A 104 -34.56 -23.48 -12.76
C THR A 104 -33.33 -24.35 -12.93
N VAL A 105 -32.33 -24.14 -12.08
CA VAL A 105 -31.03 -24.83 -12.12
C VAL A 105 -30.94 -25.76 -10.90
N THR A 106 -30.54 -27.01 -11.09
CA THR A 106 -30.40 -27.99 -10.01
C THR A 106 -29.08 -27.75 -9.28
N ALA A 107 -29.16 -27.58 -7.96
CA ALA A 107 -28.01 -27.28 -7.13
C ALA A 107 -27.05 -28.49 -7.01
N GLY A 108 -25.74 -28.21 -7.06
CA GLY A 108 -24.66 -29.19 -6.86
C GLY A 108 -24.30 -30.00 -8.10
N VAL A 109 -24.88 -29.70 -9.26
CA VAL A 109 -24.62 -30.42 -10.52
C VAL A 109 -23.42 -29.84 -11.26
N PHE A 110 -23.17 -28.54 -11.11
CA PHE A 110 -22.22 -27.79 -11.93
C PHE A 110 -20.89 -27.63 -11.20
N THR A 111 -20.15 -28.73 -11.08
CA THR A 111 -18.85 -28.77 -10.37
C THR A 111 -17.77 -27.89 -11.01
N SER A 112 -17.91 -27.50 -12.28
CA SER A 112 -17.04 -26.50 -12.93
C SER A 112 -17.56 -25.07 -12.80
N GLY A 113 -18.74 -24.89 -12.20
CA GLY A 113 -19.37 -23.61 -11.92
C GLY A 113 -20.48 -23.23 -12.89
N ILE A 114 -21.14 -22.13 -12.56
CA ILE A 114 -22.15 -21.44 -13.36
C ILE A 114 -21.55 -20.10 -13.76
N ASP A 115 -21.46 -19.85 -15.06
CA ASP A 115 -20.84 -18.65 -15.63
C ASP A 115 -21.89 -17.76 -16.30
N LEU A 116 -22.12 -16.58 -15.74
CA LEU A 116 -23.03 -15.55 -16.25
C LEU A 116 -22.23 -14.46 -16.94
N GLN A 117 -22.54 -14.23 -18.22
CA GLN A 117 -21.90 -13.20 -19.02
C GLN A 117 -22.96 -12.30 -19.67
N ASP A 118 -22.57 -11.11 -20.10
CA ASP A 118 -23.37 -10.30 -21.01
C ASP A 118 -22.85 -10.40 -22.45
N ALA A 119 -23.72 -10.08 -23.40
CA ALA A 119 -23.34 -9.78 -24.77
C ALA A 119 -23.24 -8.27 -24.98
N ALA A 120 -23.18 -7.82 -26.24
CA ALA A 120 -23.10 -6.40 -26.60
C ALA A 120 -24.34 -5.55 -26.23
N ALA A 121 -25.26 -6.07 -25.41
CA ALA A 121 -26.46 -5.39 -24.94
C ALA A 121 -26.17 -4.39 -23.80
N PRO A 122 -26.66 -3.14 -23.89
CA PRO A 122 -26.48 -2.15 -22.83
C PRO A 122 -27.43 -2.39 -21.64
N ALA A 123 -27.06 -1.85 -20.48
CA ALA A 123 -27.85 -1.79 -19.25
C ALA A 123 -28.26 -3.16 -18.67
N VAL A 124 -27.49 -4.20 -18.92
CA VAL A 124 -27.68 -5.52 -18.31
C VAL A 124 -27.29 -5.50 -16.83
N ALA A 125 -28.09 -6.13 -15.95
CA ALA A 125 -27.80 -6.25 -14.52
C ALA A 125 -27.92 -7.70 -14.00
N VAL A 126 -27.17 -7.99 -12.94
CA VAL A 126 -27.31 -9.24 -12.17
C VAL A 126 -27.66 -8.91 -10.72
N ASN A 127 -28.79 -9.45 -10.25
CA ASN A 127 -29.32 -9.18 -8.93
C ASN A 127 -29.37 -10.48 -8.13
N PHE A 128 -28.53 -10.59 -7.11
CA PHE A 128 -28.66 -11.63 -6.09
C PHE A 128 -29.71 -11.20 -5.06
N ASN A 129 -30.87 -11.83 -5.14
CA ASN A 129 -31.99 -11.58 -4.26
C ASN A 129 -31.87 -12.43 -2.99
N ASP A 130 -32.70 -12.11 -1.99
CA ASP A 130 -32.65 -12.81 -0.70
C ASP A 130 -32.98 -14.30 -0.84
N SER A 131 -31.98 -15.15 -0.56
CA SER A 131 -32.13 -16.61 -0.53
C SER A 131 -32.50 -17.13 0.87
N GLY A 132 -32.66 -16.24 1.85
CA GLY A 132 -32.93 -16.61 3.24
C GLY A 132 -31.84 -17.53 3.80
N ALA A 133 -32.24 -18.67 4.36
CA ALA A 133 -31.31 -19.67 4.89
C ALA A 133 -30.74 -20.63 3.82
N ASN A 134 -31.19 -20.52 2.57
CA ASN A 134 -30.76 -21.41 1.50
C ASN A 134 -29.38 -21.01 0.99
N THR A 135 -28.59 -22.01 0.61
CA THR A 135 -27.20 -21.83 0.21
C THR A 135 -26.99 -22.16 -1.26
N TYR A 136 -25.87 -21.73 -1.80
CA TYR A 136 -25.34 -22.09 -3.11
C TYR A 136 -24.26 -23.15 -2.92
N SER A 137 -24.34 -24.23 -3.68
CA SER A 137 -23.42 -25.38 -3.63
C SER A 137 -22.55 -25.47 -4.88
N ASP A 138 -22.92 -24.78 -5.96
CA ASP A 138 -22.08 -24.58 -7.14
C ASP A 138 -21.41 -23.20 -7.07
N SER A 139 -20.20 -23.09 -7.62
CA SER A 139 -19.53 -21.80 -7.75
C SER A 139 -20.22 -20.94 -8.81
N ILE A 140 -20.32 -19.63 -8.59
CA ILE A 140 -20.92 -18.71 -9.57
C ILE A 140 -19.88 -17.66 -9.99
N GLY A 141 -19.66 -17.58 -11.30
CA GLY A 141 -18.95 -16.50 -11.98
C GLY A 141 -19.93 -15.55 -12.64
N VAL A 142 -19.72 -14.24 -12.47
CA VAL A 142 -20.44 -13.17 -13.19
C VAL A 142 -19.40 -12.30 -13.89
N SER A 143 -19.58 -12.05 -15.18
CA SER A 143 -18.70 -11.21 -15.98
C SER A 143 -19.52 -10.34 -16.94
N LEU A 144 -19.92 -9.16 -16.47
CA LEU A 144 -20.59 -8.15 -17.27
C LEU A 144 -19.55 -7.23 -17.89
N ARG A 145 -19.20 -7.46 -19.16
CA ARG A 145 -18.10 -6.81 -19.88
C ARG A 145 -18.56 -5.67 -20.79
N ASN A 146 -19.86 -5.51 -21.00
CA ASN A 146 -20.39 -4.40 -21.77
C ASN A 146 -20.14 -3.08 -21.04
N ALA A 147 -19.58 -2.06 -21.70
CA ALA A 147 -19.31 -0.77 -21.06
C ALA A 147 -20.56 -0.07 -20.47
N ALA A 148 -21.76 -0.44 -20.92
CA ALA A 148 -23.02 0.10 -20.44
C ALA A 148 -23.76 -0.82 -19.47
N ALA A 149 -23.14 -1.87 -18.91
CA ALA A 149 -23.77 -2.72 -17.90
C ALA A 149 -24.26 -1.89 -16.70
N ALA A 150 -25.35 -2.32 -16.07
CA ALA A 150 -25.97 -1.67 -14.92
C ALA A 150 -25.47 -2.22 -13.56
N GLY A 151 -24.43 -3.07 -13.57
CA GLY A 151 -23.75 -3.54 -12.37
C GLY A 151 -24.26 -4.85 -11.79
N VAL A 152 -23.76 -5.19 -10.61
CA VAL A 152 -24.17 -6.35 -9.82
C VAL A 152 -24.67 -5.89 -8.45
N THR A 153 -25.84 -6.36 -8.03
CA THR A 153 -26.44 -5.96 -6.75
C THR A 153 -26.77 -7.17 -5.88
N PHE A 154 -26.44 -7.10 -4.59
CA PHE A 154 -26.85 -8.04 -3.56
C PHE A 154 -27.84 -7.36 -2.62
N THR A 155 -29.04 -7.92 -2.48
CA THR A 155 -30.14 -7.34 -1.67
C THR A 155 -30.49 -8.16 -0.42
N GLY A 156 -30.02 -9.40 -0.33
CA GLY A 156 -30.28 -10.28 0.81
C GLY A 156 -29.18 -11.33 1.01
N ALA A 157 -29.53 -12.50 1.53
CA ALA A 157 -28.57 -13.57 1.78
C ALA A 157 -28.13 -14.28 0.49
N THR A 158 -26.83 -14.33 0.25
CA THR A 158 -26.13 -15.05 -0.82
C THR A 158 -24.96 -15.81 -0.20
N THR A 159 -25.19 -17.04 0.24
CA THR A 159 -24.21 -17.82 1.02
C THR A 159 -23.82 -19.12 0.31
N PHE A 160 -22.53 -19.30 0.04
CA PHE A 160 -21.97 -20.49 -0.59
C PHE A 160 -21.46 -21.50 0.43
N THR A 161 -21.58 -22.79 0.12
CA THR A 161 -21.18 -23.90 1.00
C THR A 161 -20.04 -24.72 0.42
N GLY A 162 -19.34 -25.46 1.30
CA GLY A 162 -18.19 -26.27 0.89
C GLY A 162 -17.10 -25.42 0.25
N SER A 163 -16.60 -25.87 -0.91
CA SER A 163 -15.60 -25.16 -1.72
C SER A 163 -16.20 -24.24 -2.77
N ALA A 164 -17.52 -24.04 -2.79
CA ALA A 164 -18.16 -23.18 -3.78
C ALA A 164 -17.74 -21.72 -3.58
N ALA A 165 -17.35 -21.07 -4.67
CA ALA A 165 -16.79 -19.73 -4.70
C ALA A 165 -17.69 -18.74 -5.46
N LEU A 166 -17.48 -17.45 -5.22
CA LEU A 166 -18.15 -16.37 -5.95
C LEU A 166 -17.10 -15.48 -6.60
N SER A 167 -17.24 -15.23 -7.91
CA SER A 167 -16.48 -14.21 -8.62
C SER A 167 -17.42 -13.31 -9.39
N ALA A 168 -17.65 -12.09 -8.92
CA ALA A 168 -18.48 -11.10 -9.59
C ALA A 168 -17.63 -9.98 -10.18
N ALA A 169 -17.67 -9.82 -11.50
CA ALA A 169 -17.00 -8.76 -12.24
C ALA A 169 -17.99 -8.00 -13.13
N THR A 170 -17.91 -6.68 -13.12
CA THR A 170 -18.75 -5.80 -13.95
C THR A 170 -17.99 -4.55 -14.36
N THR A 171 -18.36 -3.98 -15.51
CA THR A 171 -17.83 -2.70 -15.99
C THR A 171 -18.39 -1.48 -15.28
N GLN A 172 -19.45 -1.63 -14.48
CA GLN A 172 -19.98 -0.58 -13.61
C GLN A 172 -19.64 -0.90 -12.15
N GLY A 173 -20.55 -0.62 -11.21
CA GLY A 173 -20.35 -0.85 -9.78
C GLY A 173 -20.92 -2.18 -9.29
N ILE A 174 -20.42 -2.63 -8.15
CA ILE A 174 -21.01 -3.71 -7.36
C ILE A 174 -21.54 -3.15 -6.05
N ALA A 175 -22.79 -3.45 -5.70
CA ALA A 175 -23.40 -3.00 -4.46
C ALA A 175 -23.82 -4.18 -3.57
N VAL A 176 -23.24 -4.28 -2.37
CA VAL A 176 -23.72 -5.14 -1.29
C VAL A 176 -24.53 -4.28 -0.34
N ASN A 177 -25.86 -4.30 -0.50
CA ASN A 177 -26.75 -3.39 0.22
C ASN A 177 -26.78 -3.64 1.73
N SER A 178 -27.23 -2.63 2.48
CA SER A 178 -27.44 -2.78 3.91
C SER A 178 -28.41 -3.94 4.20
N GLY A 179 -28.04 -4.81 5.14
CA GLY A 179 -28.76 -6.06 5.45
C GLY A 179 -28.45 -7.25 4.54
N ALA A 180 -27.80 -7.05 3.39
CA ALA A 180 -27.35 -8.15 2.53
C ALA A 180 -26.15 -8.87 3.14
N THR A 181 -26.03 -10.18 2.88
CA THR A 181 -24.88 -11.00 3.28
C THR A 181 -24.38 -11.77 2.06
N VAL A 182 -23.11 -11.57 1.73
CA VAL A 182 -22.39 -12.33 0.69
C VAL A 182 -21.34 -13.17 1.39
N GLY A 183 -21.56 -14.48 1.46
CA GLY A 183 -20.77 -15.38 2.29
C GLY A 183 -20.23 -16.57 1.52
N THR A 184 -19.04 -17.07 1.85
CA THR A 184 -18.60 -18.41 1.44
C THR A 184 -18.10 -19.21 2.65
N ALA A 185 -18.09 -20.54 2.55
CA ALA A 185 -17.43 -21.39 3.54
C ALA A 185 -15.91 -21.42 3.29
N ALA A 186 -15.45 -22.25 2.35
CA ALA A 186 -14.03 -22.39 2.02
C ALA A 186 -13.65 -21.85 0.64
N GLY A 187 -14.63 -21.54 -0.23
CA GLY A 187 -14.36 -20.95 -1.54
C GLY A 187 -13.99 -19.47 -1.44
N ASP A 188 -13.25 -18.97 -2.42
CA ASP A 188 -12.86 -17.56 -2.47
C ASP A 188 -14.04 -16.67 -2.85
N LEU A 189 -13.96 -15.40 -2.45
CA LEU A 189 -14.96 -14.38 -2.75
C LEU A 189 -14.28 -13.18 -3.43
N THR A 190 -14.59 -12.99 -4.71
CA THR A 190 -14.07 -11.87 -5.52
C THR A 190 -15.19 -10.93 -5.95
N LEU A 191 -15.02 -9.63 -5.67
CA LEU A 191 -15.86 -8.54 -6.18
C LEU A 191 -14.98 -7.55 -6.97
N ALA A 192 -15.23 -7.41 -8.27
CA ALA A 192 -14.45 -6.55 -9.17
C ALA A 192 -15.36 -5.59 -9.95
N GLY A 193 -15.45 -4.34 -9.51
CA GLY A 193 -16.21 -3.29 -10.20
C GLY A 193 -15.33 -2.34 -11.01
N ASN A 194 -15.74 -2.07 -12.24
CA ASN A 194 -15.22 -1.03 -13.14
C ASN A 194 -13.70 -1.13 -13.41
N GLN A 195 -13.18 -2.34 -13.62
CA GLN A 195 -11.74 -2.58 -13.78
C GLN A 195 -11.20 -2.45 -15.21
N GLN A 196 -12.08 -2.24 -16.19
CA GLN A 196 -11.72 -2.15 -17.61
C GLN A 196 -11.05 -0.81 -17.96
N THR A 197 -10.34 -0.80 -19.08
CA THR A 197 -9.77 0.43 -19.66
C THR A 197 -10.38 0.65 -21.05
N PRO A 198 -11.00 1.81 -21.33
CA PRO A 198 -11.25 2.94 -20.44
C PRO A 198 -12.31 2.63 -19.37
N VAL A 199 -12.20 3.26 -18.20
CA VAL A 199 -13.19 3.13 -17.11
C VAL A 199 -14.55 3.72 -17.50
N SER A 200 -15.61 3.17 -16.94
CA SER A 200 -16.98 3.64 -17.19
C SER A 200 -17.24 4.99 -16.52
N THR A 201 -18.02 5.82 -17.21
CA THR A 201 -18.51 7.11 -16.72
C THR A 201 -19.76 6.94 -15.86
N GLY A 202 -19.95 7.79 -14.86
CA GLY A 202 -21.17 7.83 -14.05
C GLY A 202 -20.86 8.15 -12.59
N ASN A 203 -21.90 8.31 -11.78
CA ASN A 203 -21.75 8.51 -10.34
C ASN A 203 -22.02 7.17 -9.64
N PHE A 204 -20.96 6.44 -9.30
CA PHE A 204 -21.04 5.16 -8.60
C PHE A 204 -19.69 4.83 -7.95
N ALA A 205 -19.74 4.09 -6.84
CA ALA A 205 -18.57 3.42 -6.30
C ALA A 205 -18.24 2.18 -7.13
N GLY A 206 -16.95 1.88 -7.32
CA GLY A 206 -16.53 0.64 -7.99
C GLY A 206 -17.07 -0.57 -7.24
N VAL A 207 -16.85 -0.63 -5.93
CA VAL A 207 -17.52 -1.60 -5.04
C VAL A 207 -17.98 -0.89 -3.77
N ALA A 208 -19.26 -1.03 -3.41
CA ALA A 208 -19.82 -0.53 -2.15
C ALA A 208 -20.30 -1.70 -1.29
N VAL A 209 -19.71 -1.85 -0.09
CA VAL A 209 -20.08 -2.85 0.91
C VAL A 209 -20.79 -2.15 2.07
N SER A 210 -22.11 -2.12 2.03
CA SER A 210 -22.96 -1.64 3.13
C SER A 210 -23.52 -2.77 4.00
N GLY A 211 -23.55 -3.99 3.47
CA GLY A 211 -23.91 -5.22 4.18
C GLY A 211 -22.69 -5.97 4.72
N THR A 212 -22.74 -7.31 4.67
CA THR A 212 -21.64 -8.19 5.09
C THR A 212 -21.07 -8.94 3.90
N VAL A 213 -19.75 -8.93 3.78
CA VAL A 213 -18.96 -9.81 2.90
C VAL A 213 -18.08 -10.67 3.79
N SER A 214 -18.23 -11.99 3.74
CA SER A 214 -17.44 -12.87 4.61
C SER A 214 -17.07 -14.22 4.01
N THR A 215 -15.99 -14.80 4.51
CA THR A 215 -15.57 -16.17 4.21
C THR A 215 -15.22 -16.87 5.52
N ALA A 216 -15.44 -18.18 5.63
CA ALA A 216 -15.00 -18.93 6.82
C ALA A 216 -13.52 -19.33 6.74
N ALA A 217 -12.99 -19.56 5.54
CA ALA A 217 -11.58 -19.90 5.30
C ALA A 217 -11.01 -19.42 3.95
N GLY A 218 -11.85 -19.07 2.98
CA GLY A 218 -11.40 -18.60 1.65
C GLY A 218 -10.87 -17.17 1.66
N ASP A 219 -10.21 -16.76 0.60
CA ASP A 219 -9.71 -15.39 0.44
C ASP A 219 -10.83 -14.43 0.02
N ILE A 220 -10.73 -13.17 0.44
CA ILE A 220 -11.57 -12.07 -0.03
C ILE A 220 -10.73 -11.14 -0.90
N LEU A 221 -11.17 -10.93 -2.14
CA LEU A 221 -10.60 -9.94 -3.06
C LEU A 221 -11.68 -8.93 -3.46
N ILE A 222 -11.45 -7.65 -3.14
CA ILE A 222 -12.32 -6.54 -3.54
C ILE A 222 -11.51 -5.55 -4.37
N GLN A 223 -11.94 -5.31 -5.60
CA GLN A 223 -11.31 -4.39 -6.54
C GLN A 223 -12.34 -3.43 -7.09
N GLY A 224 -12.13 -2.12 -6.94
CA GLY A 224 -13.08 -1.12 -7.42
C GLY A 224 -12.43 0.11 -8.02
N GLN A 225 -12.95 0.61 -9.15
CA GLN A 225 -12.65 1.96 -9.63
C GLN A 225 -13.93 2.79 -9.63
N GLY A 226 -13.90 3.95 -8.97
CA GLY A 226 -15.04 4.87 -8.96
C GLY A 226 -15.38 5.34 -10.36
N GLY A 227 -16.66 5.63 -10.60
CA GLY A 227 -17.08 6.26 -11.85
C GLY A 227 -16.43 7.63 -12.04
N ILE A 228 -16.26 8.07 -13.29
CA ILE A 228 -15.67 9.39 -13.60
C ILE A 228 -16.73 10.52 -13.69
N GLY A 229 -17.83 10.38 -12.96
CA GLY A 229 -18.91 11.36 -12.89
C GLY A 229 -18.48 12.69 -12.24
N SER A 230 -19.32 13.71 -12.34
CA SER A 230 -19.04 15.04 -11.75
C SER A 230 -19.57 15.20 -10.33
N ALA A 231 -20.25 14.18 -9.78
CA ALA A 231 -20.77 14.22 -8.42
C ALA A 231 -19.66 13.90 -7.39
N ALA A 232 -19.97 14.12 -6.12
CA ALA A 232 -19.16 13.62 -5.00
C ALA A 232 -19.57 12.18 -4.67
N GLY A 233 -18.65 11.40 -4.10
CA GLY A 233 -18.94 10.07 -3.59
C GLY A 233 -18.80 8.94 -4.61
N ASP A 234 -17.75 9.00 -5.44
CA ASP A 234 -17.36 7.93 -6.36
C ASP A 234 -16.06 7.23 -5.88
N PRO A 235 -16.04 6.59 -4.70
CA PRO A 235 -14.85 5.89 -4.24
C PRO A 235 -14.57 4.64 -5.08
N GLY A 236 -13.30 4.23 -5.14
CA GLY A 236 -12.94 2.94 -5.73
C GLY A 236 -13.62 1.80 -5.00
N VAL A 237 -13.32 1.68 -3.70
CA VAL A 237 -13.99 0.76 -2.79
C VAL A 237 -14.48 1.52 -1.56
N ALA A 238 -15.74 1.32 -1.19
CA ALA A 238 -16.31 1.81 0.06
C ALA A 238 -16.76 0.65 0.96
N VAL A 239 -16.24 0.59 2.18
CA VAL A 239 -16.64 -0.39 3.20
C VAL A 239 -17.36 0.35 4.32
N PHE A 240 -18.69 0.37 4.25
CA PHE A 240 -19.57 0.89 5.30
C PHE A 240 -19.99 -0.21 6.30
N GLY A 241 -20.09 -1.45 5.82
CA GLY A 241 -20.50 -2.62 6.58
C GLY A 241 -19.32 -3.46 7.06
N THR A 242 -19.36 -4.77 6.83
CA THR A 242 -18.33 -5.72 7.31
C THR A 242 -17.70 -6.48 6.17
N VAL A 243 -16.37 -6.57 6.17
CA VAL A 243 -15.57 -7.48 5.37
C VAL A 243 -14.78 -8.37 6.34
N SER A 244 -14.96 -9.70 6.30
CA SER A 244 -14.33 -10.60 7.27
C SER A 244 -13.94 -11.94 6.67
N ALA A 245 -12.65 -12.26 6.66
CA ALA A 245 -12.15 -13.58 6.29
C ALA A 245 -11.79 -14.41 7.54
N GLY A 246 -12.31 -15.61 7.67
CA GLY A 246 -11.99 -16.52 8.77
C GLY A 246 -10.72 -17.36 8.54
N GLY A 247 -10.24 -18.01 9.59
CA GLY A 247 -9.09 -18.92 9.51
C GLY A 247 -7.84 -18.25 8.94
N THR A 248 -7.21 -18.85 7.94
CA THR A 248 -6.04 -18.29 7.24
C THR A 248 -6.41 -17.41 6.04
N GLY A 249 -7.71 -17.19 5.79
CA GLY A 249 -8.19 -16.42 4.65
C GLY A 249 -7.73 -14.96 4.72
N THR A 250 -7.20 -14.47 3.61
CA THR A 250 -6.70 -13.10 3.48
C THR A 250 -7.80 -12.15 3.05
N VAL A 251 -7.61 -10.85 3.33
CA VAL A 251 -8.46 -9.79 2.79
C VAL A 251 -7.61 -8.83 1.97
N THR A 252 -7.87 -8.76 0.67
CA THR A 252 -7.21 -7.84 -0.26
C THR A 252 -8.21 -6.85 -0.81
N ILE A 253 -8.00 -5.56 -0.57
CA ILE A 253 -8.83 -4.45 -1.06
C ILE A 253 -7.98 -3.53 -1.92
N THR A 254 -8.37 -3.33 -3.18
CA THR A 254 -7.72 -2.38 -4.09
C THR A 254 -8.75 -1.40 -4.65
N GLY A 255 -8.50 -0.11 -4.48
CA GLY A 255 -9.45 0.92 -4.88
C GLY A 255 -8.80 2.10 -5.58
N THR A 256 -9.39 2.56 -6.67
CA THR A 256 -9.04 3.81 -7.36
C THR A 256 -10.22 4.77 -7.34
N GLY A 257 -10.04 5.96 -6.77
CA GLY A 257 -11.08 6.96 -6.68
C GLY A 257 -11.49 7.48 -8.06
N GLY A 258 -12.78 7.79 -8.21
CA GLY A 258 -13.30 8.38 -9.44
C GLY A 258 -12.64 9.73 -9.73
N ALA A 259 -12.26 9.96 -10.99
CA ALA A 259 -11.59 11.19 -11.44
C ALA A 259 -12.49 12.45 -11.41
N GLY A 260 -13.72 12.33 -10.87
CA GLY A 260 -14.65 13.43 -10.70
C GLY A 260 -14.11 14.52 -9.78
N GLY A 261 -14.54 15.77 -10.02
CA GLY A 261 -14.13 16.93 -9.22
C GLY A 261 -14.75 17.02 -7.81
N GLY A 262 -15.58 16.04 -7.42
CA GLY A 262 -16.24 15.97 -6.12
C GLY A 262 -15.31 15.57 -4.96
N LEU A 263 -15.83 15.68 -3.74
CA LEU A 263 -15.18 15.18 -2.53
C LEU A 263 -15.51 13.69 -2.31
N LEU A 264 -14.80 13.03 -1.38
CA LEU A 264 -15.02 11.63 -0.99
C LEU A 264 -14.73 10.61 -2.11
N ASN A 265 -13.95 11.01 -3.12
CA ASN A 265 -13.51 10.16 -4.21
C ASN A 265 -12.24 9.41 -3.79
N TYR A 266 -12.31 8.73 -2.64
CA TYR A 266 -11.21 7.97 -2.09
C TYR A 266 -10.84 6.78 -2.98
N GLY A 267 -9.58 6.38 -2.97
CA GLY A 267 -9.22 5.05 -3.51
C GLY A 267 -9.97 3.97 -2.75
N VAL A 268 -9.72 3.89 -1.46
CA VAL A 268 -10.44 3.02 -0.52
C VAL A 268 -10.94 3.86 0.66
N GLY A 269 -12.25 3.85 0.90
CA GLY A 269 -12.87 4.44 2.09
C GLY A 269 -13.42 3.35 3.01
N ILE A 270 -13.00 3.33 4.28
CA ILE A 270 -13.45 2.36 5.27
C ILE A 270 -14.09 3.12 6.43
N THR A 271 -15.38 2.89 6.68
CA THR A 271 -16.07 3.39 7.88
C THR A 271 -16.65 2.25 8.72
N GLY A 272 -16.71 1.05 8.13
CA GLY A 272 -17.14 -0.18 8.76
C GLY A 272 -15.95 -0.98 9.31
N SER A 273 -15.99 -2.30 9.16
CA SER A 273 -14.93 -3.19 9.65
C SER A 273 -14.33 -4.05 8.53
N VAL A 274 -13.02 -4.20 8.56
CA VAL A 274 -12.22 -5.10 7.73
C VAL A 274 -11.42 -5.99 8.66
N THR A 275 -11.70 -7.30 8.66
CA THR A 275 -11.08 -8.23 9.60
C THR A 275 -10.59 -9.50 8.95
N SER A 276 -9.56 -10.12 9.55
CA SER A 276 -9.17 -11.50 9.24
C SER A 276 -8.90 -12.30 10.51
N GLY A 277 -9.25 -13.59 10.49
CA GLY A 277 -9.05 -14.56 11.57
C GLY A 277 -7.64 -15.15 11.65
N GLY A 278 -6.68 -14.67 10.85
CA GLY A 278 -5.32 -15.21 10.78
C GLY A 278 -4.59 -14.99 9.45
N GLY A 279 -5.31 -14.60 8.39
CA GLY A 279 -4.72 -14.16 7.13
C GLY A 279 -4.29 -12.69 7.17
N ALA A 280 -3.42 -12.33 6.23
CA ALA A 280 -3.00 -10.93 6.06
C ALA A 280 -4.16 -10.05 5.56
N ILE A 281 -4.15 -8.78 5.95
CA ILE A 281 -4.99 -7.75 5.36
C ILE A 281 -4.12 -6.82 4.51
N SER A 282 -4.49 -6.63 3.25
CA SER A 282 -3.81 -5.72 2.32
C SER A 282 -4.81 -4.71 1.77
N VAL A 283 -4.54 -3.43 1.96
CA VAL A 283 -5.35 -2.32 1.44
C VAL A 283 -4.47 -1.44 0.55
N THR A 284 -4.84 -1.34 -0.73
CA THR A 284 -4.16 -0.52 -1.72
C THR A 284 -5.09 0.56 -2.26
N GLY A 285 -4.71 1.82 -2.07
CA GLY A 285 -5.51 2.96 -2.50
C GLY A 285 -4.82 3.80 -3.57
N THR A 286 -5.60 4.31 -4.52
CA THR A 286 -5.21 5.40 -5.41
C THR A 286 -6.25 6.51 -5.30
N GLY A 287 -5.84 7.65 -4.75
CA GLY A 287 -6.71 8.81 -4.53
C GLY A 287 -6.75 9.73 -5.75
N THR A 288 -7.23 10.95 -5.52
CA THR A 288 -7.24 12.04 -6.51
C THR A 288 -6.48 13.24 -5.96
N GLY A 289 -6.38 14.33 -6.73
CA GLY A 289 -5.80 15.58 -6.21
C GLY A 289 -6.58 16.22 -5.06
N ASN A 290 -7.82 15.76 -4.79
CA ASN A 290 -8.73 16.33 -3.80
C ASN A 290 -9.23 15.29 -2.78
N SER A 291 -8.78 14.04 -2.84
CA SER A 291 -9.21 12.97 -1.92
C SER A 291 -8.09 11.97 -1.72
N GLU A 292 -7.92 11.53 -0.49
CA GLU A 292 -6.88 10.61 -0.06
C GLU A 292 -6.97 9.26 -0.79
N ALA A 293 -5.84 8.58 -0.91
CA ALA A 293 -5.78 7.24 -1.47
C ALA A 293 -6.46 6.22 -0.56
N VAL A 294 -6.23 6.30 0.75
CA VAL A 294 -6.95 5.52 1.75
C VAL A 294 -7.48 6.46 2.83
N ALA A 295 -8.77 6.34 3.12
CA ALA A 295 -9.42 7.03 4.22
C ALA A 295 -10.05 6.00 5.16
N ASP A 296 -9.48 5.86 6.36
CA ASP A 296 -9.99 4.94 7.38
C ASP A 296 -10.64 5.72 8.53
N ALA A 297 -11.92 5.43 8.74
CA ALA A 297 -12.76 5.95 9.81
C ALA A 297 -13.47 4.78 10.54
N GLY A 298 -12.98 3.56 10.32
CA GLY A 298 -13.56 2.31 10.80
C GLY A 298 -12.55 1.47 11.58
N THR A 299 -12.50 0.17 11.31
CA THR A 299 -11.58 -0.74 11.96
C THR A 299 -10.97 -1.71 10.96
N ILE A 300 -9.64 -1.78 10.94
CA ILE A 300 -8.86 -2.78 10.22
C ILE A 300 -8.15 -3.65 11.27
N SER A 301 -8.48 -4.94 11.36
CA SER A 301 -7.94 -5.78 12.45
C SER A 301 -7.74 -7.24 12.06
N THR A 302 -6.55 -7.76 12.34
CA THR A 302 -6.30 -9.22 12.33
C THR A 302 -6.55 -9.86 13.69
N GLY A 303 -7.18 -9.12 14.62
CA GLY A 303 -7.54 -9.59 15.95
C GLY A 303 -6.30 -9.93 16.79
N THR A 304 -6.32 -11.07 17.47
CA THR A 304 -5.22 -11.56 18.32
C THR A 304 -4.31 -12.56 17.58
N THR A 305 -4.34 -12.57 16.24
CA THR A 305 -3.64 -13.57 15.43
C THR A 305 -2.26 -13.12 14.96
N ASP A 306 -1.93 -11.85 15.22
CA ASP A 306 -0.66 -11.22 14.85
C ASP A 306 -0.36 -11.27 13.34
N ALA A 307 -1.38 -11.51 12.52
CA ALA A 307 -1.23 -11.52 11.06
C ALA A 307 -0.99 -10.09 10.55
N PRO A 308 -0.18 -9.92 9.48
CA PRO A 308 0.25 -8.62 9.05
C PRO A 308 -0.88 -7.80 8.41
N VAL A 309 -0.84 -6.49 8.64
CA VAL A 309 -1.69 -5.50 7.97
C VAL A 309 -0.80 -4.62 7.09
N THR A 310 -1.11 -4.49 5.81
CA THR A 310 -0.36 -3.64 4.86
C THR A 310 -1.26 -2.60 4.23
N ILE A 311 -0.89 -1.33 4.36
CA ILE A 311 -1.51 -0.19 3.66
C ILE A 311 -0.52 0.31 2.61
N THR A 312 -0.91 0.26 1.34
CA THR A 312 -0.12 0.79 0.21
C THR A 312 -0.85 1.99 -0.40
N ALA A 313 -0.37 3.19 -0.10
CA ALA A 313 -1.05 4.43 -0.48
C ALA A 313 -0.07 5.61 -0.51
N ASP A 314 -0.27 6.56 -1.44
CA ASP A 314 0.50 7.81 -1.46
C ASP A 314 -0.04 8.87 -0.47
N SER A 315 -1.23 8.63 0.08
CA SER A 315 -1.86 9.42 1.13
C SER A 315 -2.81 8.57 1.96
N LEU A 316 -2.83 8.81 3.27
CA LEU A 316 -3.61 8.08 4.26
C LEU A 316 -4.19 9.08 5.26
N THR A 317 -5.45 8.91 5.66
CA THR A 317 -6.03 9.65 6.77
C THR A 317 -6.83 8.71 7.67
N PHE A 318 -6.69 8.87 8.99
CA PHE A 318 -7.52 8.19 10.00
C PHE A 318 -8.66 9.07 10.52
N THR A 319 -8.63 10.36 10.18
CA THR A 319 -9.59 11.34 10.64
C THR A 319 -10.27 11.95 9.43
N VAL A 320 -11.40 11.36 9.05
CA VAL A 320 -12.30 11.99 8.08
C VAL A 320 -13.29 12.90 8.84
N PRO A 321 -13.51 14.15 8.37
CA PRO A 321 -14.45 15.04 9.04
C PRO A 321 -15.84 14.40 9.20
N PHE A 322 -16.44 14.60 10.38
CA PHE A 322 -17.80 14.15 10.72
C PHE A 322 -17.99 12.63 10.92
N LEU A 323 -16.92 11.81 10.88
CA LEU A 323 -16.98 10.39 11.24
C LEU A 323 -16.08 10.06 12.44
N SER A 324 -16.10 8.80 12.85
CA SER A 324 -15.19 8.28 13.87
C SER A 324 -13.75 8.29 13.36
N THR A 325 -12.80 8.27 14.29
CA THR A 325 -11.40 8.00 13.98
C THR A 325 -11.23 6.50 13.68
N GLY A 326 -10.53 6.18 12.59
CA GLY A 326 -10.20 4.81 12.20
C GLY A 326 -9.14 4.18 13.10
N THR A 327 -9.01 2.86 13.06
CA THR A 327 -8.01 2.11 13.84
C THR A 327 -7.43 0.95 13.04
N ILE A 328 -6.12 0.72 13.18
CA ILE A 328 -5.45 -0.48 12.66
C ILE A 328 -4.91 -1.29 13.83
N ASN A 329 -5.21 -2.59 13.86
CA ASN A 329 -4.71 -3.50 14.89
C ASN A 329 -4.18 -4.80 14.27
N SER A 330 -2.86 -4.96 14.30
CA SER A 330 -2.17 -6.20 13.94
C SER A 330 -1.64 -6.97 15.15
N GLY A 331 -2.08 -6.66 16.37
CA GLY A 331 -1.62 -7.30 17.60
C GLY A 331 -0.12 -7.11 17.83
N ALA A 332 0.61 -8.21 18.05
CA ALA A 332 2.07 -8.26 18.06
C ALA A 332 2.68 -8.46 16.66
N GLY A 333 1.85 -8.47 15.61
CA GLY A 333 2.23 -8.57 14.22
C GLY A 333 2.86 -7.30 13.65
N ILE A 334 2.97 -7.26 12.32
CA ILE A 334 3.53 -6.11 11.60
C ILE A 334 2.41 -5.32 10.94
N THR A 335 2.35 -4.02 11.22
CA THR A 335 1.61 -3.05 10.40
C THR A 335 2.59 -2.35 9.48
N THR A 336 2.40 -2.48 8.17
CA THR A 336 3.20 -1.80 7.15
C THR A 336 2.39 -0.67 6.52
N ILE A 337 2.94 0.53 6.47
CA ILE A 337 2.40 1.67 5.72
C ILE A 337 3.46 2.12 4.72
N GLN A 338 3.17 2.00 3.42
CA GLN A 338 4.16 2.30 2.39
C GLN A 338 3.56 3.09 1.22
N PRO A 339 4.35 3.97 0.58
CA PRO A 339 3.93 4.61 -0.65
C PRO A 339 3.69 3.60 -1.78
N ARG A 340 2.72 3.95 -2.63
CA ARG A 340 2.39 3.19 -3.84
C ARG A 340 3.23 3.66 -5.03
N THR A 341 3.41 4.97 -5.15
CA THR A 341 4.16 5.60 -6.24
C THR A 341 5.63 5.76 -5.82
N PRO A 342 6.58 5.26 -6.63
CA PRO A 342 8.00 5.47 -6.36
C PRO A 342 8.35 6.95 -6.25
N GLY A 343 9.17 7.30 -5.26
CA GLY A 343 9.60 8.69 -5.01
C GLY A 343 8.62 9.54 -4.19
N THR A 344 7.43 9.07 -3.84
CA THR A 344 6.55 9.73 -2.87
C THR A 344 7.29 9.95 -1.56
N LEU A 345 7.29 11.19 -1.06
CA LEU A 345 7.93 11.59 0.19
C LEU A 345 7.13 11.05 1.37
N ILE A 346 7.79 10.88 2.51
CA ILE A 346 7.14 10.47 3.75
C ILE A 346 7.46 11.49 4.84
N ASN A 347 6.45 11.94 5.59
CA ASN A 347 6.63 12.85 6.71
C ASN A 347 5.95 12.34 7.98
N LEU A 348 6.73 11.69 8.85
CA LEU A 348 6.28 11.23 10.17
C LEU A 348 6.16 12.42 11.12
N GLY A 349 4.93 12.72 11.53
CA GLY A 349 4.59 13.86 12.37
C GLY A 349 4.14 15.10 11.60
N GLY A 350 4.11 15.06 10.27
CA GLY A 350 3.62 16.14 9.43
C GLY A 350 2.34 15.79 8.68
N ALA A 351 1.75 16.79 8.02
CA ALA A 351 0.52 16.66 7.25
C ALA A 351 0.74 16.06 5.85
N GLU A 352 -0.33 15.56 5.26
CA GLU A 352 -0.38 15.02 3.91
C GLU A 352 -0.24 16.15 2.87
N ALA A 353 0.38 15.84 1.73
CA ALA A 353 0.37 16.71 0.55
C ALA A 353 -0.24 15.96 -0.64
N LEU A 354 -1.53 16.24 -0.90
CA LEU A 354 -2.30 15.67 -2.02
C LEU A 354 -2.02 16.33 -3.36
N THR A 355 -1.25 17.43 -3.35
CA THR A 355 -0.85 18.17 -4.55
C THR A 355 0.66 18.35 -4.56
N GLY A 356 1.25 18.33 -5.75
CA GLY A 356 2.70 18.36 -5.94
C GLY A 356 3.23 17.12 -6.65
N SER A 357 4.48 17.19 -7.07
CA SER A 357 5.20 16.04 -7.64
C SER A 357 6.64 16.10 -7.13
N PRO A 358 7.08 15.15 -6.28
CA PRO A 358 6.30 14.04 -5.70
C PRO A 358 5.22 14.48 -4.68
N LEU A 359 4.30 13.58 -4.37
CA LEU A 359 3.36 13.72 -3.24
C LEU A 359 4.08 13.47 -1.90
N THR A 360 3.42 13.81 -0.79
CA THR A 360 3.89 13.48 0.56
C THR A 360 2.84 12.68 1.32
N LEU A 361 3.21 11.46 1.72
CA LEU A 361 2.50 10.67 2.71
C LEU A 361 2.77 11.27 4.10
N GLY A 362 1.81 12.05 4.60
CA GLY A 362 1.80 12.56 5.97
C GLY A 362 1.31 11.50 6.94
N LEU A 363 1.87 11.51 8.15
CA LEU A 363 1.43 10.65 9.26
C LEU A 363 1.52 11.47 10.55
N PRO A 364 0.53 12.31 10.88
CA PRO A 364 0.53 13.08 12.11
C PRO A 364 0.52 12.17 13.34
N PHE A 365 0.98 12.68 14.49
CA PHE A 365 1.04 11.88 15.72
C PHE A 365 -0.33 11.29 16.14
N ALA A 366 -1.42 12.02 15.87
CA ALA A 366 -2.78 11.55 16.14
C ALA A 366 -3.12 10.25 15.39
N ASP A 367 -2.55 10.05 14.21
CA ASP A 367 -2.76 8.87 13.38
C ASP A 367 -1.91 7.69 13.87
N LEU A 368 -0.67 7.96 14.30
CA LEU A 368 0.17 6.93 14.94
C LEU A 368 -0.48 6.38 16.21
N ALA A 369 -1.26 7.19 16.94
CA ALA A 369 -1.99 6.76 18.12
C ALA A 369 -3.12 5.75 17.85
N GLN A 370 -3.54 5.61 16.57
CA GLN A 370 -4.61 4.69 16.15
C GLN A 370 -4.09 3.30 15.75
N ILE A 371 -2.78 3.09 15.78
CA ILE A 371 -2.15 1.86 15.29
C ILE A 371 -1.66 1.02 16.46
N THR A 372 -2.20 -0.19 16.58
CA THR A 372 -1.64 -1.25 17.43
C THR A 372 -0.85 -2.22 16.55
N ALA A 373 0.41 -2.49 16.90
CA ALA A 373 1.27 -3.44 16.19
C ALA A 373 2.44 -3.89 17.08
N GLY A 374 3.02 -5.07 16.83
CA GLY A 374 4.33 -5.39 17.38
C GLY A 374 5.40 -4.52 16.73
N THR A 375 5.35 -4.43 15.39
CA THR A 375 6.22 -3.57 14.58
C THR A 375 5.39 -2.66 13.68
N LEU A 376 5.66 -1.36 13.72
CA LEU A 376 5.21 -0.41 12.71
C LEU A 376 6.32 -0.20 11.68
N ALA A 377 6.12 -0.70 10.47
CA ALA A 377 7.01 -0.51 9.33
C ALA A 377 6.49 0.62 8.44
N ILE A 378 7.30 1.65 8.18
CA ILE A 378 6.92 2.78 7.33
C ILE A 378 7.92 2.97 6.21
N GLY A 379 7.38 3.08 4.98
CA GLY A 379 8.15 3.25 3.76
C GLY A 379 8.82 1.95 3.28
N ASN A 380 9.52 2.06 2.15
CA ASN A 380 10.21 0.96 1.50
C ASN A 380 11.35 1.47 0.61
N GLY A 381 12.07 0.54 -0.03
CA GLY A 381 13.18 0.84 -0.94
C GLY A 381 12.82 1.55 -2.26
N THR A 382 11.55 1.95 -2.45
CA THR A 382 11.08 2.77 -3.57
C THR A 382 10.56 4.15 -3.13
N SER A 383 10.44 4.38 -1.82
CA SER A 383 9.95 5.65 -1.26
C SER A 383 10.95 6.79 -1.51
N GLY A 384 10.44 8.00 -1.68
CA GLY A 384 11.25 9.23 -1.66
C GLY A 384 11.76 9.54 -0.24
N ASN A 385 12.33 10.72 -0.04
CA ASN A 385 12.90 11.10 1.25
C ASN A 385 11.88 10.92 2.40
N LEU A 386 12.37 10.45 3.54
CA LEU A 386 11.59 10.23 4.75
C LEU A 386 12.07 11.20 5.83
N THR A 387 11.17 12.02 6.36
CA THR A 387 11.47 12.96 7.45
C THR A 387 10.67 12.59 8.69
N VAL A 388 11.30 12.64 9.86
CA VAL A 388 10.63 12.63 11.16
C VAL A 388 10.57 14.07 11.66
N SER A 389 9.41 14.72 11.47
CA SER A 389 9.21 16.14 11.74
C SER A 389 8.50 16.43 13.07
N ALA A 390 7.98 15.41 13.76
CA ALA A 390 7.48 15.51 15.12
C ALA A 390 8.03 14.36 15.97
N ALA A 391 8.02 14.54 17.30
CA ALA A 391 8.49 13.51 18.21
C ALA A 391 7.63 12.24 18.09
N VAL A 392 8.28 11.09 17.94
CA VAL A 392 7.64 9.77 17.89
C VAL A 392 8.00 9.03 19.16
N ASN A 393 7.06 8.93 20.11
CA ASN A 393 7.24 8.15 21.33
C ASN A 393 6.25 6.98 21.36
N LEU A 394 6.72 5.80 20.97
CA LEU A 394 5.90 4.60 20.89
C LEU A 394 5.62 3.98 22.26
N ALA A 395 6.48 4.22 23.25
CA ALA A 395 6.28 3.75 24.62
C ALA A 395 5.17 4.51 25.36
N ALA A 396 4.84 5.73 24.91
CA ALA A 396 3.73 6.53 25.41
C ALA A 396 2.48 6.44 24.53
N ASN A 397 2.50 5.62 23.47
CA ASN A 397 1.34 5.42 22.62
C ASN A 397 0.26 4.65 23.41
N PRO A 398 -1.01 5.13 23.45
CA PRO A 398 -2.12 4.42 24.10
C PRO A 398 -2.33 3.01 23.55
N THR A 399 -1.90 2.76 22.31
CA THR A 399 -1.85 1.44 21.69
C THR A 399 -0.39 0.99 21.58
N PRO A 400 -0.01 -0.18 22.13
CA PRO A 400 1.39 -0.55 22.21
C PRO A 400 1.97 -0.81 20.83
N ILE A 401 3.02 -0.06 20.48
CA ILE A 401 3.92 -0.36 19.36
C ILE A 401 5.31 -0.63 19.95
N SER A 402 5.84 -1.82 19.73
CA SER A 402 7.13 -2.22 20.33
C SER A 402 8.32 -1.84 19.45
N ALA A 403 8.17 -1.87 18.13
CA ALA A 403 9.25 -1.63 17.19
C ALA A 403 8.86 -0.64 16.10
N LEU A 404 9.78 0.25 15.74
CA LEU A 404 9.67 1.12 14.58
C LEU A 404 10.68 0.72 13.52
N ALA A 405 10.23 0.47 12.30
CA ALA A 405 11.10 0.24 11.16
C ALA A 405 10.82 1.28 10.06
N LEU A 406 11.78 2.15 9.78
CA LEU A 406 11.67 3.19 8.75
C LEU A 406 12.56 2.82 7.57
N ALA A 407 12.01 2.85 6.36
CA ALA A 407 12.74 2.53 5.14
C ALA A 407 12.47 3.54 4.02
N THR A 408 13.51 3.94 3.30
CA THR A 408 13.39 4.81 2.12
C THR A 408 14.46 4.50 1.07
N ALA A 409 14.19 4.79 -0.20
CA ALA A 409 15.23 4.82 -1.24
C ALA A 409 16.08 6.09 -1.15
N GLY A 410 15.50 7.18 -0.66
CA GLY A 410 16.12 8.49 -0.55
C GLY A 410 16.91 8.68 0.75
N THR A 411 16.94 9.93 1.22
CA THR A 411 17.50 10.30 2.52
C THR A 411 16.45 10.14 3.63
N LEU A 412 16.88 9.62 4.78
CA LEU A 412 16.08 9.57 6.01
C LEU A 412 16.60 10.61 7.00
N THR A 413 15.78 11.59 7.36
CA THR A 413 16.16 12.66 8.30
C THR A 413 15.36 12.56 9.59
N VAL A 414 16.05 12.47 10.73
CA VAL A 414 15.47 12.48 12.07
C VAL A 414 15.63 13.86 12.68
N SER A 415 14.69 14.77 12.40
CA SER A 415 14.70 16.14 12.94
C SER A 415 14.05 16.26 14.31
N GLN A 416 13.32 15.23 14.75
CA GLN A 416 12.65 15.17 16.04
C GLN A 416 12.83 13.78 16.67
N PRO A 417 12.77 13.66 18.01
CA PRO A 417 13.21 12.45 18.68
C PRO A 417 12.30 11.24 18.40
N ILE A 418 12.93 10.07 18.29
CA ILE A 418 12.27 8.76 18.17
C ILE A 418 12.54 7.96 19.45
N ALA A 419 11.52 7.35 20.04
CA ALA A 419 11.64 6.46 21.18
C ALA A 419 10.75 5.20 21.05
N ALA A 420 11.37 4.03 21.13
CA ALA A 420 10.73 2.72 21.24
C ALA A 420 11.44 1.92 22.35
N THR A 421 10.98 2.05 23.60
CA THR A 421 11.67 1.53 24.79
C THR A 421 11.03 0.22 25.31
N GLY A 422 11.64 -0.38 26.34
CA GLY A 422 11.19 -1.62 26.95
C GLY A 422 11.79 -2.88 26.28
N PRO A 423 11.50 -4.09 26.79
CA PRO A 423 12.25 -5.30 26.42
C PRO A 423 12.22 -5.67 24.93
N GLY A 424 11.10 -5.43 24.24
CA GLY A 424 10.96 -5.59 22.79
C GLY A 424 11.20 -4.30 21.99
N GLY A 425 11.46 -3.20 22.68
CA GLY A 425 11.65 -1.86 22.13
C GLY A 425 12.77 -1.81 21.09
N SER A 426 12.48 -1.50 19.84
CA SER A 426 13.53 -1.32 18.82
C SER A 426 13.25 -0.22 17.80
N VAL A 427 14.33 0.35 17.27
CA VAL A 427 14.27 1.32 16.15
C VAL A 427 15.21 0.87 15.04
N THR A 428 14.67 0.70 13.84
CA THR A 428 15.45 0.39 12.63
C THR A 428 15.27 1.50 11.62
N LEU A 429 16.36 2.12 11.17
CA LEU A 429 16.39 3.18 10.16
C LEU A 429 17.19 2.67 8.96
N THR A 430 16.58 2.62 7.78
CA THR A 430 17.25 2.20 6.55
C THR A 430 17.01 3.20 5.42
N ALA A 431 18.08 3.79 4.90
CA ALA A 431 18.04 4.69 3.75
C ALA A 431 18.86 4.14 2.60
N GLY A 432 18.34 4.29 1.37
CA GLY A 432 19.09 4.00 0.15
C GLY A 432 20.22 5.00 -0.09
N GLN A 433 20.05 6.25 0.34
CA GLN A 433 21.10 7.27 0.32
C GLN A 433 21.73 7.42 1.71
N SER A 434 21.23 8.38 2.49
CA SER A 434 21.82 8.79 3.77
C SER A 434 20.81 8.66 4.90
N VAL A 435 21.29 8.36 6.11
CA VAL A 435 20.54 8.61 7.34
C VAL A 435 21.17 9.80 8.07
N ASP A 436 20.39 10.84 8.29
CA ASP A 436 20.79 12.03 9.01
C ASP A 436 20.06 12.10 10.35
N VAL A 437 20.79 11.98 11.45
CA VAL A 437 20.27 11.95 12.82
C VAL A 437 20.57 13.26 13.53
N ALA A 438 19.64 14.22 13.39
CA ALA A 438 19.69 15.54 14.03
C ALA A 438 19.02 15.58 15.41
N ALA A 439 18.27 14.54 15.77
CA ALA A 439 17.59 14.40 17.07
C ALA A 439 17.73 12.98 17.63
N ASN A 440 17.40 12.81 18.91
CA ASN A 440 17.65 11.56 19.63
C ASN A 440 16.90 10.37 19.04
N VAL A 441 17.58 9.23 18.93
CA VAL A 441 16.99 7.94 18.55
C VAL A 441 17.20 6.97 19.71
N THR A 442 16.10 6.52 20.33
CA THR A 442 16.13 5.69 21.54
C THR A 442 15.43 4.36 21.31
N GLY A 443 16.16 3.26 21.40
CA GLY A 443 15.62 1.89 21.45
C GLY A 443 15.53 1.33 22.87
N GLY A 444 14.93 0.15 23.01
CA GLY A 444 14.85 -0.62 24.24
C GLY A 444 15.73 -1.87 24.17
N GLY A 445 15.23 -3.01 24.63
CA GLY A 445 15.92 -4.30 24.59
C GLY A 445 16.09 -4.89 23.20
N GLY A 446 15.26 -4.51 22.23
CA GLY A 446 15.38 -4.90 20.82
C GLY A 446 16.46 -4.11 20.07
N GLY A 447 16.95 -2.99 20.61
CA GLY A 447 18.11 -2.26 20.11
C GLY A 447 17.82 -1.14 19.11
N VAL A 448 18.89 -0.56 18.57
CA VAL A 448 18.83 0.43 17.48
C VAL A 448 19.70 -0.03 16.32
N GLN A 449 19.15 -0.02 15.11
CA GLN A 449 19.88 -0.28 13.88
C GLN A 449 19.72 0.90 12.92
N ILE A 450 20.84 1.42 12.42
CA ILE A 450 20.85 2.51 11.44
C ILE A 450 21.68 2.08 10.24
N THR A 451 21.12 2.16 9.05
CA THR A 451 21.78 1.78 7.79
C THR A 451 21.59 2.86 6.73
N GLY A 452 22.68 3.51 6.31
CA GLY A 452 22.72 4.35 5.12
C GLY A 452 23.58 3.73 4.04
N LYS A 453 23.07 3.61 2.81
CA LYS A 453 23.67 2.78 1.77
C LYS A 453 24.44 3.55 0.69
N GLY A 454 24.40 4.89 0.68
CA GLY A 454 25.17 5.70 -0.27
C GLY A 454 24.94 5.34 -1.74
N LEU A 455 23.77 4.81 -2.11
CA LEU A 455 23.53 4.22 -3.44
C LEU A 455 23.47 5.27 -4.56
N ALA A 456 23.34 6.55 -4.23
CA ALA A 456 23.31 7.62 -5.21
C ALA A 456 24.74 8.06 -5.59
N ALA A 457 24.95 8.34 -6.89
CA ALA A 457 26.18 8.91 -7.41
C ALA A 457 26.29 10.41 -7.14
N VAL A 458 26.09 10.80 -5.88
CA VAL A 458 26.17 12.17 -5.36
C VAL A 458 27.03 12.17 -4.11
N ASP A 459 27.60 13.32 -3.77
CA ASP A 459 28.37 13.47 -2.55
C ASP A 459 27.44 13.28 -1.36
N SER A 460 27.70 12.28 -0.53
CA SER A 460 26.84 12.02 0.63
C SER A 460 27.54 11.22 1.71
N ILE A 461 27.12 11.47 2.95
CA ILE A 461 27.52 10.66 4.10
C ILE A 461 26.50 9.53 4.27
N GLY A 462 26.95 8.30 4.47
CA GLY A 462 26.06 7.16 4.68
C GLY A 462 25.19 7.35 5.92
N VAL A 463 25.81 7.54 7.08
CA VAL A 463 25.11 7.89 8.32
C VAL A 463 25.79 9.05 9.01
N THR A 464 25.01 10.07 9.36
CA THR A 464 25.45 11.20 10.20
C THR A 464 24.71 11.15 11.54
N VAL A 465 25.46 11.23 12.64
CA VAL A 465 24.92 11.52 13.98
C VAL A 465 25.39 12.92 14.37
N GLU A 466 24.50 13.90 14.28
CA GLU A 466 24.86 15.31 14.44
C GLU A 466 25.24 15.66 15.89
N THR A 467 25.95 16.78 16.05
CA THR A 467 26.30 17.33 17.36
C THR A 467 25.06 17.57 18.20
N GLY A 468 25.04 16.99 19.41
CA GLY A 468 23.90 17.08 20.34
C GLY A 468 22.84 16.00 20.15
N ALA A 469 22.86 15.24 19.04
CA ALA A 469 22.01 14.07 18.88
C ALA A 469 22.59 12.86 19.63
N MET A 470 21.68 12.03 20.15
CA MET A 470 22.02 10.80 20.87
C MET A 470 21.31 9.59 20.27
N VAL A 471 22.08 8.62 19.79
CA VAL A 471 21.59 7.28 19.42
C VAL A 471 21.83 6.34 20.59
N THR A 472 20.77 5.86 21.22
CA THR A 472 20.87 5.11 22.47
C THR A 472 19.90 3.93 22.60
N THR A 473 20.19 3.03 23.53
CA THR A 473 19.22 2.08 24.09
C THR A 473 19.02 2.31 25.58
N THR A 474 17.82 2.06 26.12
CA THR A 474 17.55 2.17 27.57
C THR A 474 17.86 0.89 28.34
N ASP A 475 17.76 -0.26 27.66
CA ASP A 475 17.94 -1.59 28.24
C ASP A 475 19.25 -2.22 27.73
N SER A 476 19.32 -3.55 27.60
CA SER A 476 20.50 -4.26 27.09
C SER A 476 20.51 -4.42 25.56
N GLY A 477 19.70 -3.66 24.84
CA GLY A 477 19.65 -3.69 23.38
C GLY A 477 20.95 -3.17 22.76
N ALA A 478 21.39 -3.79 21.67
CA ALA A 478 22.57 -3.36 20.94
C ALA A 478 22.29 -2.11 20.10
N VAL A 479 23.33 -1.31 19.83
CA VAL A 479 23.30 -0.24 18.84
C VAL A 479 24.22 -0.59 17.69
N THR A 480 23.66 -0.67 16.48
CA THR A 480 24.40 -0.97 15.25
C THR A 480 24.23 0.17 14.26
N VAL A 481 25.33 0.75 13.80
CA VAL A 481 25.34 1.78 12.76
C VAL A 481 26.17 1.29 11.60
N THR A 482 25.57 1.23 10.42
CA THR A 482 26.22 0.85 9.17
C THR A 482 26.05 1.96 8.16
N GLY A 483 27.14 2.45 7.58
CA GLY A 483 27.08 3.55 6.62
C GLY A 483 28.02 3.34 5.46
N THR A 484 27.56 3.68 4.25
CA THR A 484 28.38 3.76 3.04
C THR A 484 28.27 5.16 2.48
N GLY A 485 29.40 5.83 2.27
CA GLY A 485 29.44 7.15 1.64
C GLY A 485 28.97 7.07 0.19
N GLY A 486 28.57 8.22 -0.36
CA GLY A 486 28.15 8.34 -1.75
C GLY A 486 29.26 8.03 -2.76
N ALA A 487 28.88 7.95 -4.03
CA ALA A 487 29.85 7.80 -5.12
C ALA A 487 30.13 9.14 -5.84
N GLY A 488 29.79 10.27 -5.21
CA GLY A 488 30.07 11.60 -5.73
C GLY A 488 31.56 11.93 -5.71
N SER A 489 31.98 12.92 -6.49
CA SER A 489 33.40 13.30 -6.64
C SER A 489 33.75 14.66 -6.03
N GLY A 490 32.88 15.19 -5.16
CA GLY A 490 33.10 16.44 -4.44
C GLY A 490 33.85 16.22 -3.13
N PHE A 491 33.42 16.86 -2.04
CA PHE A 491 34.33 17.05 -0.91
C PHE A 491 34.32 15.94 0.16
N VAL A 492 33.17 15.30 0.45
CA VAL A 492 33.02 14.40 1.60
C VAL A 492 32.06 13.25 1.29
N ASP A 493 32.58 12.02 1.26
CA ASP A 493 31.80 10.80 1.11
C ASP A 493 32.13 9.82 2.25
N VAL A 494 31.72 10.18 3.47
CA VAL A 494 32.01 9.38 4.66
C VAL A 494 31.01 8.24 4.82
N GLY A 495 31.46 7.05 5.21
CA GLY A 495 30.58 5.94 5.57
C GLY A 495 29.72 6.29 6.77
N VAL A 496 30.34 6.49 7.93
CA VAL A 496 29.68 6.91 9.17
C VAL A 496 30.40 8.11 9.79
N ASP A 497 29.68 9.20 10.02
CA ASP A 497 30.12 10.37 10.79
C ASP A 497 29.40 10.39 12.15
N VAL A 498 30.17 10.30 13.24
CA VAL A 498 29.69 10.46 14.60
C VAL A 498 30.23 11.76 15.19
N SER A 499 29.45 12.82 15.12
CA SER A 499 29.70 14.10 15.80
C SER A 499 28.94 14.20 17.14
N GLY A 500 27.81 13.48 17.26
CA GLY A 500 27.02 13.35 18.49
C GLY A 500 27.46 12.21 19.41
N THR A 501 26.49 11.55 20.06
CA THR A 501 26.75 10.40 20.93
C THR A 501 26.06 9.14 20.40
N VAL A 502 26.81 8.04 20.31
CA VAL A 502 26.28 6.70 20.08
C VAL A 502 26.59 5.84 21.29
N THR A 503 25.56 5.34 21.97
CA THR A 503 25.76 4.52 23.17
C THR A 503 24.76 3.39 23.28
N SER A 504 25.14 2.25 23.83
CA SER A 504 24.18 1.27 24.31
C SER A 504 23.86 1.50 25.79
N GLY A 505 22.67 1.09 26.23
CA GLY A 505 22.35 0.89 27.64
C GLY A 505 22.81 -0.49 28.14
N GLY A 506 22.71 -0.71 29.46
CA GLY A 506 22.88 -2.02 30.08
C GLY A 506 24.12 -2.79 29.63
N THR A 507 23.93 -4.03 29.16
CA THR A 507 25.00 -4.87 28.59
C THR A 507 25.04 -4.86 27.05
N GLY A 508 24.27 -3.98 26.40
CA GLY A 508 24.17 -3.94 24.95
C GLY A 508 25.51 -3.59 24.30
N THR A 509 25.81 -4.15 23.13
CA THR A 509 27.02 -3.81 22.37
C THR A 509 26.82 -2.57 21.53
N VAL A 510 27.91 -1.86 21.19
CA VAL A 510 27.90 -0.82 20.15
C VAL A 510 28.78 -1.26 18.99
N MET A 511 28.21 -1.32 17.79
CA MET A 511 28.90 -1.73 16.57
C MET A 511 28.74 -0.66 15.49
N ILE A 512 29.86 -0.08 15.06
CA ILE A 512 29.90 0.91 13.98
C ILE A 512 30.67 0.31 12.82
N THR A 513 30.07 0.28 11.65
CA THR A 513 30.69 -0.16 10.41
C THR A 513 30.52 0.91 9.35
N GLY A 514 31.63 1.42 8.82
CA GLY A 514 31.59 2.48 7.81
C GLY A 514 32.45 2.15 6.60
N THR A 515 31.96 2.44 5.41
CA THR A 515 32.72 2.37 4.16
C THR A 515 32.68 3.73 3.50
N GLY A 516 33.85 4.33 3.23
CA GLY A 516 33.95 5.59 2.51
C GLY A 516 33.44 5.44 1.08
N GLY A 517 33.12 6.56 0.46
CA GLY A 517 32.58 6.63 -0.89
C GLY A 517 33.50 6.03 -1.96
N ALA A 518 32.89 5.69 -3.09
CA ALA A 518 33.65 5.19 -4.25
C ALA A 518 34.14 6.32 -5.17
N GLY A 519 33.69 7.56 -4.97
CA GLY A 519 34.07 8.68 -5.82
C GLY A 519 35.40 9.31 -5.43
N SER A 520 35.93 10.19 -6.27
CA SER A 520 37.32 10.70 -6.17
C SER A 520 37.43 11.96 -5.30
N GLY A 521 36.67 12.03 -4.21
CA GLY A 521 36.53 13.22 -3.38
C GLY A 521 37.73 13.48 -2.48
N ASN A 522 37.70 14.54 -1.67
CA ASN A 522 38.84 14.86 -0.81
C ASN A 522 38.94 13.99 0.44
N ALA A 523 37.81 13.61 1.05
CA ALA A 523 37.78 12.85 2.31
C ALA A 523 36.72 11.74 2.27
N ASP A 524 37.18 10.51 2.02
CA ASP A 524 36.35 9.33 1.86
C ASP A 524 36.60 8.38 3.04
N TYR A 525 36.24 8.82 4.25
CA TYR A 525 36.47 8.03 5.46
C TYR A 525 35.50 6.88 5.57
N GLY A 526 35.97 5.72 6.02
CA GLY A 526 35.08 4.65 6.48
C GLY A 526 34.25 5.14 7.66
N VAL A 527 34.91 5.46 8.77
CA VAL A 527 34.28 6.03 9.96
C VAL A 527 35.05 7.27 10.42
N TYR A 528 34.33 8.36 10.64
CA TYR A 528 34.82 9.58 11.28
C TYR A 528 34.16 9.74 12.65
N VAL A 529 34.95 9.94 13.70
CA VAL A 529 34.46 10.09 15.08
C VAL A 529 35.00 11.38 15.69
N ASP A 530 34.17 12.41 15.78
CA ASP A 530 34.47 13.63 16.53
C ASP A 530 33.74 13.64 17.90
N GLY A 531 32.62 12.93 17.97
CA GLY A 531 31.79 12.78 19.16
C GLY A 531 32.20 11.61 20.07
N THR A 532 31.20 10.93 20.65
CA THR A 532 31.39 9.84 21.61
C THR A 532 30.74 8.55 21.14
N ILE A 533 31.51 7.46 21.16
CA ILE A 533 31.01 6.09 21.01
C ILE A 533 31.29 5.35 22.32
N THR A 534 30.27 4.85 22.99
CA THR A 534 30.47 4.14 24.27
C THR A 534 29.45 3.03 24.51
N SER A 535 29.73 2.12 25.45
CA SER A 535 28.71 1.24 26.01
C SER A 535 28.39 1.68 27.43
N GLY A 536 27.12 1.79 27.81
CA GLY A 536 26.70 2.22 29.15
C GLY A 536 27.09 1.25 30.28
N GLY A 537 27.34 -0.02 29.97
CA GLY A 537 27.82 -1.04 30.91
C GLY A 537 28.87 -1.95 30.29
N THR A 538 28.78 -3.26 30.53
CA THR A 538 29.81 -4.25 30.14
C THR A 538 29.80 -4.65 28.65
N GLY A 539 28.98 -4.01 27.84
CA GLY A 539 28.90 -4.27 26.40
C GLY A 539 30.21 -3.98 25.68
N ALA A 540 30.53 -4.76 24.65
CA ALA A 540 31.68 -4.47 23.80
C ALA A 540 31.38 -3.30 22.85
N VAL A 541 32.43 -2.57 22.47
CA VAL A 541 32.39 -1.52 21.45
C VAL A 541 33.32 -1.89 20.30
N SER A 542 32.79 -1.99 19.10
CA SER A 542 33.53 -2.32 17.88
C SER A 542 33.31 -1.24 16.83
N VAL A 543 34.39 -0.64 16.34
CA VAL A 543 34.37 0.33 15.24
C VAL A 543 35.23 -0.20 14.11
N THR A 544 34.60 -0.48 12.97
CA THR A 544 35.28 -0.95 11.75
C THR A 544 35.04 0.05 10.64
N GLY A 545 36.10 0.52 10.01
CA GLY A 545 36.00 1.47 8.92
C GLY A 545 36.90 1.09 7.75
N ILE A 546 36.37 1.17 6.55
CA ILE A 546 37.06 0.96 5.28
C ILE A 546 37.07 2.28 4.52
N GLY A 547 38.24 2.81 4.19
CA GLY A 547 38.34 4.04 3.39
C GLY A 547 37.77 3.85 1.99
N GLY A 548 37.45 4.96 1.32
CA GLY A 548 36.86 4.96 -0.01
C GLY A 548 37.65 4.20 -1.07
N ALA A 549 36.97 3.75 -2.11
CA ALA A 549 37.61 3.12 -3.27
C ALA A 549 38.10 4.14 -4.30
N GLY A 550 37.82 5.42 -4.08
CA GLY A 550 38.17 6.54 -4.96
C GLY A 550 39.64 6.93 -4.98
N THR A 551 40.00 7.81 -5.91
CA THR A 551 41.38 8.31 -6.11
C THR A 551 41.61 9.67 -5.44
N GLY A 552 40.91 9.93 -4.34
CA GLY A 552 40.92 11.17 -3.59
C GLY A 552 42.22 11.47 -2.83
N ASP A 553 42.16 12.43 -1.91
CA ASP A 553 43.31 12.79 -1.08
C ASP A 553 43.39 11.99 0.24
N ALA A 554 42.25 11.52 0.78
CA ALA A 554 42.18 10.87 2.09
C ALA A 554 41.17 9.71 2.15
N GLU A 555 41.62 8.49 1.85
CA GLU A 555 40.85 7.25 1.97
C GLU A 555 41.16 6.51 3.27
N VAL A 556 40.83 7.14 4.41
CA VAL A 556 41.14 6.59 5.74
C VAL A 556 40.06 5.62 6.21
N GLY A 557 40.46 4.48 6.76
CA GLY A 557 39.52 3.52 7.35
C GLY A 557 38.73 4.09 8.52
N VAL A 558 39.43 4.45 9.60
CA VAL A 558 38.82 5.07 10.78
C VAL A 558 39.67 6.26 11.21
N LEU A 559 39.04 7.43 11.38
CA LEU A 559 39.64 8.63 11.96
C LEU A 559 38.90 8.99 13.26
N VAL A 560 39.63 9.01 14.38
CA VAL A 560 39.09 9.31 15.72
C VAL A 560 39.72 10.60 16.25
N VAL A 561 38.90 11.63 16.38
CA VAL A 561 39.20 12.89 17.07
C VAL A 561 38.53 12.92 18.45
N GLY A 562 37.34 12.32 18.55
CA GLY A 562 36.54 12.17 19.76
C GLY A 562 36.93 10.99 20.64
N THR A 563 35.94 10.33 21.25
CA THR A 563 36.17 9.23 22.22
C THR A 563 35.46 7.93 21.84
N ILE A 564 36.16 6.81 22.04
CA ILE A 564 35.62 5.45 21.92
C ILE A 564 35.94 4.69 23.21
N THR A 565 34.94 4.29 23.97
CA THR A 565 35.12 3.66 25.29
C THR A 565 34.13 2.52 25.54
N SER A 566 34.35 1.72 26.58
CA SER A 566 33.33 0.88 27.19
C SER A 566 33.15 1.33 28.64
N GLY A 567 31.92 1.53 29.09
CA GLY A 567 31.61 1.96 30.45
C GLY A 567 31.85 0.88 31.51
N GLY A 568 32.10 -0.36 31.11
CA GLY A 568 32.36 -1.49 31.99
C GLY A 568 33.57 -2.33 31.55
N SER A 569 33.51 -3.65 31.77
CA SER A 569 34.57 -4.59 31.38
C SER A 569 34.53 -5.02 29.91
N GLY A 570 33.76 -4.31 29.07
CA GLY A 570 33.61 -4.65 27.66
C GLY A 570 34.88 -4.36 26.87
N ALA A 571 35.17 -5.18 25.87
CA ALA A 571 36.28 -4.92 24.97
C ALA A 571 35.96 -3.72 24.07
N VAL A 572 36.95 -2.86 23.85
CA VAL A 572 36.92 -1.82 22.81
C VAL A 572 37.82 -2.28 21.68
N SER A 573 37.34 -2.28 20.44
CA SER A 573 38.10 -2.63 19.25
C SER A 573 37.88 -1.57 18.16
N VAL A 574 38.95 -1.09 17.56
CA VAL A 574 38.92 -0.16 16.43
C VAL A 574 39.76 -0.77 15.30
N THR A 575 39.15 -0.93 14.13
CA THR A 575 39.78 -1.53 12.95
C THR A 575 39.59 -0.59 11.76
N GLY A 576 40.65 0.13 11.38
CA GLY A 576 40.68 0.95 10.18
C GLY A 576 41.46 0.27 9.06
N ILE A 577 40.81 0.09 7.91
CA ILE A 577 41.39 -0.41 6.67
C ILE A 577 41.41 0.77 5.69
N GLY A 578 42.58 1.17 5.20
CA GLY A 578 42.66 2.23 4.18
C GLY A 578 41.94 1.84 2.88
N GLY A 579 41.57 2.82 2.08
CA GLY A 579 40.93 2.61 0.79
C GLY A 579 41.79 1.87 -0.23
N THR A 580 41.14 1.44 -1.31
CA THR A 580 41.80 0.69 -2.40
C THR A 580 42.21 1.56 -3.59
N GLY A 581 41.81 2.84 -3.63
CA GLY A 581 42.16 3.74 -4.71
C GLY A 581 43.53 4.40 -4.55
N GLY A 582 43.99 5.07 -5.61
CA GLY A 582 45.37 5.57 -5.75
C GLY A 582 45.69 6.88 -5.02
N GLY A 583 44.93 7.24 -3.98
CA GLY A 583 45.01 8.50 -3.27
C GLY A 583 46.28 8.71 -2.44
N ARG A 584 46.49 9.95 -1.98
CA ARG A 584 47.74 10.39 -1.32
C ARG A 584 47.89 9.89 0.13
N SER A 585 46.81 9.52 0.82
CA SER A 585 46.82 9.13 2.24
C SER A 585 46.02 7.86 2.54
N ILE A 586 46.55 6.70 2.15
CA ILE A 586 46.00 5.39 2.53
C ILE A 586 46.56 5.00 3.90
N THR A 587 45.82 5.25 4.99
CA THR A 587 46.25 4.85 6.35
C THR A 587 45.34 3.76 6.92
N GLY A 588 45.94 2.69 7.45
CA GLY A 588 45.23 1.55 8.04
C GLY A 588 46.00 0.84 9.16
N SER A 589 45.24 0.44 10.17
CA SER A 589 45.53 -0.45 11.31
C SER A 589 46.15 0.17 12.59
N TRP A 590 45.28 0.54 13.53
CA TRP A 590 45.58 0.61 14.98
C TRP A 590 44.53 -0.20 15.75
N THR A 591 44.80 -1.46 16.05
CA THR A 591 43.96 -2.25 16.96
C THR A 591 44.31 -1.91 18.41
N TRP A 592 43.49 -1.13 19.09
CA TRP A 592 43.56 -0.99 20.56
C TRP A 592 42.88 -2.19 21.20
N GLY A 593 43.65 -3.18 21.66
CA GLY A 593 43.15 -4.23 22.55
C GLY A 593 43.49 -3.92 23.99
N LEU A 594 42.54 -3.40 24.77
CA LEU A 594 42.68 -3.33 26.24
C LEU A 594 42.47 -4.73 26.83
N LEU A 595 43.57 -5.38 27.25
CA LEU A 595 43.51 -6.55 28.12
C LEU A 595 42.78 -6.18 29.43
N PRO A 596 41.91 -7.06 29.98
CA PRO A 596 41.18 -6.79 31.21
C PRO A 596 42.16 -6.44 32.36
N PRO A 597 41.73 -5.62 33.34
CA PRO A 597 42.61 -5.12 34.39
C PRO A 597 43.31 -6.29 35.08
N ARG A 598 44.65 -6.27 35.09
CA ARG A 598 45.46 -7.26 35.80
C ARG A 598 44.97 -7.33 37.25
N ARG A 599 44.60 -8.54 37.70
CA ARG A 599 44.33 -8.82 39.12
C ARG A 599 45.50 -8.28 39.96
N PRO A 600 45.24 -7.59 41.09
CA PRO A 600 46.31 -7.20 41.99
C PRO A 600 47.06 -8.46 42.48
N PRO A 601 48.37 -8.38 42.75
CA PRO A 601 49.15 -9.55 43.10
C PRO A 601 48.58 -10.20 44.36
N LEU A 602 48.28 -11.49 44.25
CA LEU A 602 48.02 -12.35 45.40
C LEU A 602 49.24 -12.29 46.33
N ARG A 603 49.11 -11.62 47.48
CA ARG A 603 50.03 -11.82 48.60
C ARG A 603 49.94 -13.29 49.00
N SER A 604 51.02 -14.04 48.82
CA SER A 604 51.12 -15.38 49.43
C SER A 604 51.14 -15.23 50.96
N PRO A 605 50.40 -16.04 51.73
CA PRO A 605 50.61 -16.13 53.16
C PRO A 605 51.98 -16.78 53.42
N SER A 606 52.84 -16.11 54.19
CA SER A 606 54.07 -16.70 54.73
C SER A 606 53.74 -17.92 55.60
N PRO A 607 54.56 -18.99 55.57
CA PRO A 607 54.34 -20.15 56.44
C PRO A 607 54.70 -19.81 57.90
N PRO A 608 54.05 -20.45 58.89
CA PRO A 608 54.35 -20.19 60.29
C PRO A 608 55.71 -20.82 60.67
N ILE A 609 56.61 -20.00 61.22
CA ILE A 609 57.79 -20.47 61.94
C ILE A 609 57.29 -20.89 63.34
N ALA A 610 57.31 -22.20 63.60
CA ALA A 610 57.19 -22.75 64.94
C ALA A 610 58.58 -22.83 65.56
N TRP A 611 58.78 -22.29 66.77
CA TRP A 611 59.71 -22.85 67.75
C TRP A 611 59.22 -22.61 69.18
N ARG A 612 59.61 -23.57 70.02
CA ARG A 612 59.34 -23.76 71.44
C ARG A 612 59.71 -22.58 72.33
#